data_AF-A0A151QYB2-F1
#
_entry.id   AF-A0A151QYB2-F1
#
_cell.length_a   1.000
_cell.length_b   1.000
_cell.length_c   1.000
_cell.angle_alpha   90.00
_cell.angle_beta   90.00
_cell.angle_gamma   90.00
#
_symmetry.space_group_name_H-M   'P 1'
#
loop_
_entity.id
_entity.type
_entity.pdbx_description
1 polymer ?
#
loop_
_entity_poly.entity_id
_entity_poly.type
_entity_poly.pdbx_seq_one_letter_code
_entity_poly.pdbx_strand_id
1 'polypeptide(L)'
;MEDNAKVMKLNGVFINSFEEMEGEALTTLNEGKVVKGLPPVFGVGPLMACEFEEVEQGKGGCMGSVLEWLDEKSEGSVVYVCLGSRTATRREQIKDMALGLTESGYSFLWVVKLKVVDKEEEEGVEDALGNELMSMVVKEYVDQMEILGHPAVGGFVNHGGWNSIIKSVWEGVPIWSWAQGGDQKIASEAVRISGVGIWP
;
A
#
# COMPACT_ATOMS: atom_id res chain seq x y z
N MET A 1 16.80 2.06 20.86
CA MET A 1 17.69 0.95 20.40
C MET A 1 17.89 -0.06 21.55
N GLU A 2 16.83 -0.37 22.32
CA GLU A 2 16.88 -1.28 23.49
C GLU A 2 16.42 -2.71 23.16
N ASP A 3 15.79 -2.93 22.00
CA ASP A 3 15.20 -4.24 21.63
C ASP A 3 16.23 -5.28 21.13
N ASN A 4 17.43 -4.86 20.74
CA ASN A 4 18.47 -5.76 20.23
C ASN A 4 18.83 -6.88 21.23
N ALA A 5 18.85 -6.59 22.53
CA ALA A 5 19.22 -7.59 23.54
C ALA A 5 18.17 -8.71 23.71
N LYS A 6 16.91 -8.47 23.30
CA LYS A 6 15.82 -9.46 23.39
C LYS A 6 15.80 -10.36 22.17
N VAL A 7 16.03 -9.82 20.97
CA VAL A 7 16.07 -10.60 19.71
C VAL A 7 17.12 -11.70 19.78
N MET A 8 18.27 -11.43 20.39
CA MET A 8 19.36 -12.41 20.55
C MET A 8 19.01 -13.62 21.42
N LYS A 9 17.89 -13.60 22.15
CA LYS A 9 17.44 -14.71 23.00
C LYS A 9 16.37 -15.59 22.34
N LEU A 10 15.92 -15.22 21.14
CA LEU A 10 14.91 -15.96 20.40
C LEU A 10 15.49 -17.23 19.76
N ASN A 11 14.64 -18.19 19.41
CA ASN A 11 15.04 -19.38 18.66
C ASN A 11 15.07 -19.16 17.14
N GLY A 12 14.44 -18.08 16.67
CA GLY A 12 14.33 -17.72 15.26
C GLY A 12 13.49 -16.45 15.10
N VAL A 13 13.56 -15.84 13.91
CA VAL A 13 12.76 -14.67 13.53
C VAL A 13 12.06 -14.99 12.22
N PHE A 14 10.73 -14.89 12.19
CA PHE A 14 9.95 -14.99 10.97
C PHE A 14 9.66 -13.60 10.42
N ILE A 15 9.91 -13.41 9.13
CA ILE A 15 9.67 -12.15 8.42
C ILE A 15 8.78 -12.46 7.23
N ASN A 16 7.74 -11.63 7.02
CA ASN A 16 6.92 -11.68 5.82
C ASN A 16 7.72 -11.14 4.63
N SER A 17 8.68 -11.89 4.14
CA SER A 17 9.53 -11.53 3.01
C SER A 17 9.97 -12.80 2.27
N PHE A 18 10.52 -12.65 1.08
CA PHE A 18 10.91 -13.74 0.19
C PHE A 18 12.16 -13.35 -0.62
N GLU A 19 12.81 -14.35 -1.23
CA GLU A 19 14.16 -14.23 -1.77
C GLU A 19 14.27 -13.25 -2.94
N GLU A 20 13.28 -13.22 -3.82
CA GLU A 20 13.24 -12.32 -4.96
C GLU A 20 13.10 -10.85 -4.56
N MET A 21 12.56 -10.57 -3.37
CA MET A 21 12.40 -9.20 -2.85
C MET A 21 13.58 -8.76 -1.97
N GLU A 22 14.05 -9.62 -1.06
CA GLU A 22 15.06 -9.26 -0.04
C GLU A 22 16.14 -10.34 0.18
N GLY A 23 16.46 -11.14 -0.84
CA GLY A 23 17.41 -12.27 -0.72
C GLY A 23 18.79 -11.89 -0.18
N GLU A 24 19.35 -10.75 -0.59
CA GLU A 24 20.62 -10.25 -0.05
C GLU A 24 20.53 -9.92 1.44
N ALA A 25 19.44 -9.28 1.87
CA ALA A 25 19.22 -8.94 3.28
C ALA A 25 19.04 -10.20 4.13
N LEU A 26 18.23 -11.16 3.66
CA LEU A 26 18.02 -12.46 4.32
C LEU A 26 19.33 -13.25 4.46
N THR A 27 20.15 -13.26 3.41
CA THR A 27 21.47 -13.90 3.43
C THR A 27 22.40 -13.22 4.44
N THR A 28 22.49 -11.90 4.38
CA THR A 28 23.39 -11.10 5.24
C THR A 28 23.02 -11.25 6.73
N LEU A 29 21.72 -11.34 7.06
CA LEU A 29 21.24 -11.61 8.41
C LEU A 29 21.67 -12.99 8.91
N ASN A 30 21.48 -14.03 8.09
CA ASN A 30 21.79 -15.42 8.46
C ASN A 30 23.30 -15.73 8.48
N GLU A 31 24.12 -15.00 7.73
CA GLU A 31 25.58 -15.12 7.77
C GLU A 31 26.21 -14.41 8.99
N GLY A 32 25.40 -13.75 9.83
CA GLY A 32 25.87 -13.01 11.00
C GLY A 32 26.69 -11.77 10.66
N LYS A 33 26.59 -11.27 9.43
CA LYS A 33 27.28 -10.06 8.96
C LYS A 33 26.66 -8.78 9.51
N VAL A 34 25.36 -8.79 9.83
CA VAL A 34 24.67 -7.65 10.49
C VAL A 34 24.93 -7.65 11.99
N VAL A 35 24.62 -8.75 12.67
CA VAL A 35 24.85 -8.94 14.11
C VAL A 35 25.34 -10.37 14.33
N LYS A 36 26.50 -10.52 14.97
CA LYS A 36 27.05 -11.84 15.27
C LYS A 36 26.20 -12.55 16.31
N GLY A 37 25.81 -13.80 16.02
CA GLY A 37 25.00 -14.63 16.92
C GLY A 37 23.50 -14.34 16.84
N LEU A 38 23.04 -13.61 15.82
CA LEU A 38 21.62 -13.46 15.53
C LEU A 38 20.99 -14.86 15.36
N PRO A 39 19.79 -15.11 15.92
CA PRO A 39 19.08 -16.35 15.63
C PRO A 39 18.73 -16.44 14.15
N PRO A 40 18.46 -17.66 13.63
CA PRO A 40 18.09 -17.84 12.22
C PRO A 40 16.88 -16.99 11.83
N VAL A 41 16.98 -16.35 10.67
CA VAL A 41 15.91 -15.52 10.09
C VAL A 41 15.29 -16.27 8.92
N PHE A 42 13.96 -16.40 8.95
CA PHE A 42 13.18 -17.12 7.96
C PHE A 42 12.26 -16.15 7.22
N GLY A 43 12.51 -15.95 5.93
CA GLY A 43 11.55 -15.35 5.02
C GLY A 43 10.43 -16.35 4.75
N VAL A 44 9.22 -16.08 5.25
CA VAL A 44 8.04 -16.95 5.12
C VAL A 44 6.94 -16.31 4.27
N GLY A 45 7.28 -15.21 3.59
CA GLY A 45 6.35 -14.50 2.73
C GLY A 45 6.23 -15.12 1.34
N PRO A 46 5.33 -14.57 0.50
CA PRO A 46 4.38 -13.53 0.85
C PRO A 46 3.20 -14.09 1.68
N LEU A 47 3.00 -13.55 2.89
CA LEU A 47 1.83 -13.84 3.72
C LEU A 47 0.67 -12.98 3.24
N MET A 48 -0.29 -13.62 2.58
CA MET A 48 -1.45 -12.98 1.98
C MET A 48 -2.65 -12.94 2.95
N ALA A 49 -3.61 -12.08 2.63
CA ALA A 49 -4.89 -12.04 3.32
C ALA A 49 -5.60 -13.39 3.15
N CYS A 50 -6.22 -13.88 4.22
CA CYS A 50 -7.01 -15.11 4.18
C CYS A 50 -8.49 -14.79 3.93
N GLU A 51 -9.26 -15.78 3.42
CA GLU A 51 -10.70 -15.67 3.15
C GLU A 51 -11.53 -15.13 4.34
N PHE A 52 -11.08 -15.32 5.58
CA PHE A 52 -11.79 -14.79 6.76
C PHE A 52 -11.69 -13.27 6.91
N GLU A 53 -10.67 -12.63 6.33
CA GLU A 53 -10.51 -11.18 6.33
C GLU A 53 -11.58 -10.51 5.45
N GLU A 54 -12.00 -11.20 4.38
CA GLU A 54 -13.10 -10.77 3.48
C GLU A 54 -14.47 -10.81 4.19
N VAL A 55 -14.67 -11.79 5.08
CA VAL A 55 -15.96 -12.05 5.74
C VAL A 55 -16.25 -11.05 6.86
N GLU A 56 -15.23 -10.58 7.59
CA GLU A 56 -15.43 -9.59 8.66
C GLU A 56 -15.49 -8.13 8.16
N GLN A 57 -14.93 -7.84 6.98
CA GLN A 57 -14.75 -6.45 6.52
C GLN A 57 -15.47 -6.11 5.21
N GLY A 58 -16.00 -7.09 4.45
CA GLY A 58 -16.39 -6.91 3.04
C GLY A 58 -17.87 -7.03 2.66
N LYS A 59 -18.80 -7.36 3.55
CA LYS A 59 -20.22 -7.57 3.15
C LYS A 59 -21.17 -6.40 3.35
N GLY A 60 -20.67 -5.23 3.76
CA GLY A 60 -21.47 -4.00 3.86
C GLY A 60 -20.60 -2.77 3.71
N GLY A 61 -20.77 -2.03 2.61
CA GLY A 61 -20.03 -0.81 2.31
C GLY A 61 -20.01 -0.49 0.82
N CYS A 62 -19.32 0.58 0.45
CA CYS A 62 -19.13 1.04 -0.95
C CYS A 62 -18.43 0.05 -1.91
N MET A 63 -18.00 -1.14 -1.47
CA MET A 63 -17.23 -2.08 -2.30
C MET A 63 -17.95 -2.49 -3.58
N GLY A 64 -19.26 -2.75 -3.53
CA GLY A 64 -20.04 -3.09 -4.72
C GLY A 64 -19.99 -1.99 -5.79
N SER A 65 -20.16 -0.73 -5.39
CA SER A 65 -20.04 0.41 -6.30
C SER A 65 -18.61 0.63 -6.81
N VAL A 66 -17.59 0.25 -6.03
CA VAL A 66 -16.19 0.33 -6.46
C VAL A 66 -15.93 -0.67 -7.59
N LEU A 67 -16.40 -1.91 -7.43
CA LEU A 67 -16.22 -2.95 -8.44
C LEU A 67 -17.00 -2.64 -9.71
N GLU A 68 -18.27 -2.22 -9.59
CA GLU A 68 -19.06 -1.79 -10.75
C GLU A 68 -18.38 -0.66 -11.52
N TRP A 69 -17.78 0.31 -10.83
CA TRP A 69 -17.04 1.39 -11.48
C TRP A 69 -15.74 0.90 -12.15
N LEU A 70 -15.04 -0.06 -11.55
CA LEU A 70 -13.83 -0.66 -12.12
C LEU A 70 -14.14 -1.53 -13.36
N ASP A 71 -15.28 -2.24 -13.37
CA ASP A 71 -15.76 -3.05 -14.49
C ASP A 71 -16.00 -2.22 -15.76
N GLU A 72 -16.31 -0.92 -15.60
CA GLU A 72 -16.50 0.01 -16.72
C GLU A 72 -15.18 0.52 -17.33
N LYS A 73 -14.03 0.22 -16.71
CA LYS A 73 -12.72 0.73 -17.15
C LYS A 73 -11.98 -0.29 -18.01
N SER A 74 -11.14 0.22 -18.91
CA SER A 74 -10.25 -0.65 -19.68
C SER A 74 -9.17 -1.26 -18.79
N GLU A 75 -8.67 -2.43 -19.19
CA GLU A 75 -7.56 -3.12 -18.51
C GLU A 75 -6.34 -2.20 -18.32
N GLY A 76 -5.77 -2.22 -17.12
CA GLY A 76 -4.59 -1.43 -16.76
C GLY A 76 -4.73 0.09 -16.81
N SER A 77 -5.96 0.63 -16.91
CA SER A 77 -6.19 2.07 -17.08
C SER A 77 -6.39 2.87 -15.80
N VAL A 78 -6.52 2.19 -14.66
CA VAL A 78 -6.79 2.80 -13.35
C VAL A 78 -5.56 2.79 -12.46
N VAL A 79 -5.24 3.95 -11.88
CA VAL A 79 -4.27 4.07 -10.79
C VAL A 79 -5.01 3.97 -9.46
N TYR A 80 -4.70 2.94 -8.68
CA TYR A 80 -5.18 2.84 -7.30
C TYR A 80 -4.31 3.71 -6.38
N VAL A 81 -4.92 4.47 -5.47
CA VAL A 81 -4.22 5.36 -4.53
C VAL A 81 -4.69 5.07 -3.11
N CYS A 82 -3.78 4.67 -2.23
CA CYS A 82 -4.07 4.45 -0.81
C CYS A 82 -2.84 4.67 0.09
N LEU A 83 -2.92 5.63 1.01
CA LEU A 83 -1.82 6.00 1.90
C LEU A 83 -1.84 5.28 3.28
N GLY A 84 -2.45 4.10 3.30
CA GLY A 84 -2.46 3.19 4.45
C GLY A 84 -3.52 3.52 5.49
N SER A 85 -3.61 2.65 6.51
CA SER A 85 -4.73 2.68 7.45
C SER A 85 -4.60 3.67 8.61
N ARG A 86 -3.37 4.11 8.92
CA ARG A 86 -3.02 4.91 10.11
C ARG A 86 -2.47 6.31 9.79
N THR A 87 -2.35 6.65 8.52
CA THR A 87 -1.80 7.95 8.09
C THR A 87 -2.96 8.86 7.71
N ALA A 88 -3.10 9.98 8.42
CA ALA A 88 -3.98 11.06 7.98
C ALA A 88 -3.16 12.06 7.17
N THR A 89 -3.53 12.26 5.91
CA THR A 89 -2.88 13.19 4.99
C THR A 89 -3.32 14.61 5.31
N ARG A 90 -2.40 15.58 5.27
CA ARG A 90 -2.75 16.99 5.50
C ARG A 90 -3.61 17.52 4.34
N ARG A 91 -4.56 18.42 4.61
CA ARG A 91 -5.43 19.02 3.59
C ARG A 91 -4.68 19.60 2.39
N GLU A 92 -3.59 20.33 2.62
CA GLU A 92 -2.75 20.89 1.55
C GLU A 92 -2.20 19.78 0.63
N GLN A 93 -1.67 18.72 1.22
CA GLN A 93 -1.15 17.57 0.48
C GLN A 93 -2.27 16.83 -0.28
N ILE A 94 -3.48 16.73 0.29
CA ILE A 94 -4.64 16.16 -0.41
C ILE A 94 -4.97 17.01 -1.65
N LYS A 95 -4.98 18.33 -1.53
CA LYS A 95 -5.24 19.23 -2.66
C LYS A 95 -4.19 19.10 -3.75
N ASP A 96 -2.91 19.07 -3.38
CA ASP A 96 -1.81 18.91 -4.34
C ASP A 96 -1.86 17.53 -5.02
N MET A 97 -2.21 16.48 -4.27
CA MET A 97 -2.42 15.15 -4.84
C MET A 97 -3.61 15.09 -5.78
N ALA A 98 -4.74 15.69 -5.40
CA ALA A 98 -5.93 15.78 -6.25
C ALA A 98 -5.58 16.45 -7.59
N LEU A 99 -4.91 17.61 -7.53
CA LEU A 99 -4.46 18.33 -8.70
C LEU A 99 -3.51 17.47 -9.56
N GLY A 100 -2.50 16.85 -8.96
CA GLY A 100 -1.54 16.01 -9.68
C GLY A 100 -2.19 14.78 -10.32
N LEU A 101 -3.18 14.17 -9.67
CA LEU A 101 -3.95 13.04 -10.23
C LEU A 101 -4.81 13.49 -11.41
N THR A 102 -5.53 14.60 -11.28
CA THR A 102 -6.31 15.18 -12.40
C THR A 102 -5.41 15.56 -13.58
N GLU A 103 -4.28 16.23 -13.31
CA GLU A 103 -3.32 16.61 -14.36
C GLU A 103 -2.61 15.41 -15.01
N SER A 104 -2.55 14.25 -14.33
CA SER A 104 -1.96 13.04 -14.90
C SER A 104 -2.75 12.50 -16.10
N GLY A 105 -4.05 12.81 -16.19
CA GLY A 105 -4.95 12.32 -17.23
C GLY A 105 -5.32 10.83 -17.13
N TYR A 106 -4.88 10.13 -16.09
CA TYR A 106 -5.27 8.74 -15.83
C TYR A 106 -6.55 8.66 -15.01
N SER A 107 -7.33 7.59 -15.20
CA SER A 107 -8.37 7.23 -14.23
C SER A 107 -7.73 6.83 -12.91
N PHE A 108 -8.36 7.21 -11.80
CA PHE A 108 -7.85 6.83 -10.48
C PHE A 108 -8.97 6.48 -9.52
N LEU A 109 -8.69 5.50 -8.67
CA LEU A 109 -9.49 5.13 -7.51
C LEU A 109 -8.71 5.53 -6.26
N TRP A 110 -9.19 6.53 -5.53
CA TRP A 110 -8.49 7.06 -4.36
C TRP A 110 -9.25 6.78 -3.06
N VAL A 111 -8.63 6.01 -2.17
CA VAL A 111 -9.11 5.80 -0.80
C VAL A 111 -8.52 6.88 0.10
N VAL A 112 -9.37 7.81 0.54
CA VAL A 112 -9.00 8.95 1.37
C VAL A 112 -9.42 8.67 2.82
N LYS A 113 -8.45 8.72 3.75
CA LYS A 113 -8.75 8.73 5.18
C LYS A 113 -8.60 10.14 5.73
N LEU A 114 -9.72 10.73 6.11
CA LEU A 114 -9.77 11.99 6.86
C LEU A 114 -9.80 11.71 8.36
N LYS A 115 -9.31 12.64 9.18
CA LYS A 115 -9.52 12.52 10.63
C LYS A 115 -11.01 12.75 10.90
N VAL A 116 -11.58 11.94 11.80
CA VAL A 116 -13.02 11.86 12.16
C VAL A 116 -13.65 13.20 12.63
N VAL A 117 -12.92 14.32 12.63
CA VAL A 117 -13.35 15.57 13.27
C VAL A 117 -13.56 16.74 12.29
N ASP A 118 -13.10 16.68 11.03
CA ASP A 118 -13.13 17.86 10.17
C ASP A 118 -14.05 17.71 8.94
N LYS A 119 -15.33 18.06 9.11
CA LYS A 119 -16.30 18.20 7.98
C LYS A 119 -15.81 19.17 6.90
N GLU A 120 -15.02 20.18 7.27
CA GLU A 120 -14.38 21.10 6.32
C GLU A 120 -13.27 20.44 5.47
N GLU A 121 -12.66 19.35 5.95
CA GLU A 121 -11.75 18.55 5.11
C GLU A 121 -12.52 17.73 4.08
N GLU A 122 -13.74 17.26 4.38
CA GLU A 122 -14.57 16.47 3.48
C GLU A 122 -15.03 17.25 2.24
N GLU A 123 -15.53 18.48 2.43
CA GLU A 123 -15.99 19.35 1.34
C GLU A 123 -14.82 19.73 0.41
N GLY A 124 -13.63 19.99 0.97
CA GLY A 124 -12.46 20.41 0.20
C GLY A 124 -11.85 19.33 -0.70
N VAL A 125 -12.14 18.04 -0.48
CA VAL A 125 -11.70 16.94 -1.34
C VAL A 125 -12.63 16.78 -2.55
N GLU A 126 -13.93 16.84 -2.32
CA GLU A 126 -14.95 16.74 -3.38
C GLU A 126 -14.90 17.97 -4.31
N ASP A 127 -14.74 19.17 -3.73
CA ASP A 127 -14.54 20.40 -4.51
C ASP A 127 -13.24 20.39 -5.33
N ALA A 128 -12.18 19.76 -4.82
CA ALA A 128 -10.89 19.70 -5.51
C ALA A 128 -10.85 18.66 -6.63
N LEU A 129 -11.61 17.58 -6.51
CA LEU A 129 -11.59 16.47 -7.46
C LEU A 129 -12.58 16.65 -8.61
N GLY A 130 -13.57 17.54 -8.45
CA GLY A 130 -14.60 17.78 -9.45
C GLY A 130 -15.46 16.53 -9.71
N ASN A 131 -16.65 16.70 -10.30
CA ASN A 131 -17.45 15.57 -10.77
C ASN A 131 -16.90 15.02 -12.09
N GLU A 132 -15.66 14.55 -12.10
CA GLU A 132 -15.07 13.94 -13.28
C GLU A 132 -15.44 12.45 -13.34
N LEU A 133 -16.11 12.03 -14.42
CA LEU A 133 -16.51 10.63 -14.71
C LEU A 133 -15.32 9.64 -14.74
N MET A 134 -14.09 10.16 -14.74
CA MET A 134 -12.85 9.40 -14.86
C MET A 134 -12.27 8.95 -13.52
N SER A 135 -12.77 9.44 -12.38
CA SER A 135 -12.23 9.14 -11.06
C SER A 135 -13.29 8.66 -10.06
N MET A 136 -12.85 7.93 -9.05
CA MET A 136 -13.67 7.52 -7.91
C MET A 136 -12.92 7.76 -6.61
N VAL A 137 -13.62 8.32 -5.62
CA VAL A 137 -13.06 8.67 -4.31
C VAL A 137 -13.87 7.97 -3.24
N VAL A 138 -13.17 7.23 -2.38
CA VAL A 138 -13.78 6.42 -1.34
C VAL A 138 -13.25 6.83 0.02
N LYS A 139 -14.14 7.10 0.97
CA LYS A 139 -13.80 7.47 2.35
C LYS A 139 -13.94 6.31 3.34
N GLU A 140 -14.55 5.22 2.91
CA GLU A 140 -14.80 4.03 3.70
C GLU A 140 -13.66 3.01 3.57
N TYR A 141 -13.74 1.97 4.38
CA TYR A 141 -12.90 0.79 4.18
C TYR A 141 -13.25 0.11 2.85
N VAL A 142 -12.23 -0.38 2.16
CA VAL A 142 -12.35 -1.19 0.94
C VAL A 142 -11.45 -2.40 1.03
N ASP A 143 -11.81 -3.46 0.32
CA ASP A 143 -10.91 -4.60 0.17
C ASP A 143 -9.78 -4.25 -0.81
N GLN A 144 -8.60 -4.00 -0.25
CA GLN A 144 -7.42 -3.64 -1.03
C GLN A 144 -6.97 -4.78 -1.95
N MET A 145 -7.16 -6.04 -1.55
CA MET A 145 -6.77 -7.19 -2.39
C MET A 145 -7.66 -7.28 -3.60
N GLU A 146 -8.98 -7.16 -3.39
CA GLU A 146 -9.95 -7.24 -4.47
C GLU A 146 -9.77 -6.11 -5.50
N ILE A 147 -9.43 -4.89 -5.04
CA ILE A 147 -9.06 -3.79 -5.95
C ILE A 147 -7.78 -4.10 -6.72
N LEU A 148 -6.71 -4.51 -6.04
CA LEU A 148 -5.41 -4.75 -6.69
C LEU A 148 -5.47 -5.91 -7.70
N GLY A 149 -6.28 -6.94 -7.43
CA GLY A 149 -6.50 -8.06 -8.36
C GLY A 149 -7.47 -7.73 -9.51
N HIS A 150 -8.06 -6.54 -9.54
CA HIS A 150 -8.99 -6.17 -10.61
C HIS A 150 -8.23 -5.79 -11.90
N PRO A 151 -8.58 -6.35 -13.08
CA PRO A 151 -7.85 -6.13 -14.34
C PRO A 151 -7.72 -4.66 -14.75
N ALA A 152 -8.68 -3.82 -14.37
CA ALA A 152 -8.61 -2.38 -14.64
C ALA A 152 -7.45 -1.67 -13.92
N VAL A 153 -6.93 -2.20 -12.82
CA VAL A 153 -5.88 -1.55 -12.02
C VAL A 153 -4.52 -1.81 -12.66
N GLY A 154 -3.87 -0.73 -13.13
CA GLY A 154 -2.57 -0.77 -13.79
C GLY A 154 -1.41 -0.25 -12.95
N GLY A 155 -1.68 0.35 -11.79
CA GLY A 155 -0.64 0.88 -10.92
C GLY A 155 -1.15 1.24 -9.53
N PHE A 156 -0.24 1.27 -8.56
CA PHE A 156 -0.57 1.52 -7.15
C PHE A 156 0.32 2.58 -6.51
N VAL A 157 -0.29 3.72 -6.17
CA VAL A 157 0.33 4.74 -5.33
C VAL A 157 0.10 4.40 -3.85
N ASN A 158 1.16 4.06 -3.12
CA ASN A 158 1.04 3.63 -1.73
C ASN A 158 2.09 4.24 -0.80
N HIS A 159 1.76 4.31 0.50
CA HIS A 159 2.60 4.91 1.53
C HIS A 159 3.90 4.17 1.88
N GLY A 160 4.27 3.08 1.23
CA GLY A 160 5.44 2.26 1.59
C GLY A 160 5.19 1.30 2.76
N GLY A 161 3.93 1.05 3.13
CA GLY A 161 3.62 0.03 4.14
C GLY A 161 3.87 -1.38 3.61
N TRP A 162 4.63 -2.18 4.36
CA TRP A 162 5.13 -3.48 3.88
C TRP A 162 4.02 -4.44 3.42
N ASN A 163 2.92 -4.54 4.16
CA ASN A 163 1.79 -5.38 3.75
C ASN A 163 1.17 -4.91 2.43
N SER A 164 1.06 -3.59 2.21
CA SER A 164 0.53 -3.05 0.95
C SER A 164 1.47 -3.32 -0.22
N ILE A 165 2.79 -3.28 0.01
CA ILE A 165 3.81 -3.66 -0.98
C ILE A 165 3.66 -5.13 -1.35
N ILE A 166 3.63 -6.04 -0.37
CA ILE A 166 3.51 -7.48 -0.61
C ILE A 166 2.24 -7.82 -1.40
N LYS A 167 1.11 -7.19 -1.07
CA LYS A 167 -0.16 -7.35 -1.80
C LYS A 167 -0.04 -6.92 -3.26
N SER A 168 0.58 -5.77 -3.52
CA SER A 168 0.79 -5.26 -4.89
C SER A 168 1.69 -6.16 -5.70
N VAL A 169 2.78 -6.65 -5.10
CA VAL A 169 3.72 -7.55 -5.76
C VAL A 169 3.07 -8.90 -6.08
N TRP A 170 2.23 -9.41 -5.17
CA TRP A 170 1.45 -10.62 -5.39
C TRP A 170 0.51 -10.50 -6.60
N GLU A 171 -0.22 -9.39 -6.70
CA GLU A 171 -1.12 -9.10 -7.83
C GLU A 171 -0.39 -8.61 -9.10
N GLY A 172 0.94 -8.45 -9.05
CA GLY A 172 1.72 -7.99 -10.19
C GLY A 172 1.48 -6.51 -10.57
N VAL A 173 0.97 -5.70 -9.66
CA VAL A 173 0.68 -4.27 -9.89
C VAL A 173 1.93 -3.43 -9.56
N PRO A 174 2.44 -2.61 -10.50
CA PRO A 174 3.62 -1.78 -10.27
C PRO A 174 3.35 -0.67 -9.25
N ILE A 175 4.37 -0.33 -8.47
CA ILE A 175 4.25 0.56 -7.32
C ILE A 175 4.86 1.94 -7.59
N TRP A 176 4.11 3.00 -7.26
CA TRP A 176 4.71 4.29 -6.88
C TRP A 176 4.63 4.42 -5.36
N SER A 177 5.76 4.31 -4.69
CA SER A 177 5.82 4.46 -3.24
C SER A 177 5.99 5.92 -2.85
N TRP A 178 5.17 6.38 -1.90
CA TRP A 178 5.22 7.72 -1.33
C TRP A 178 5.24 7.61 0.20
N ALA A 179 6.42 7.37 0.75
CA ALA A 179 6.63 7.23 2.19
C ALA A 179 6.12 8.43 3.00
N GLN A 180 5.35 8.16 4.05
CA GLN A 180 4.76 9.16 4.94
C GLN A 180 5.49 9.22 6.31
N GLY A 181 6.16 8.15 6.74
CA GLY A 181 6.96 8.13 7.95
C GLY A 181 7.42 6.74 8.39
N GLY A 182 8.14 6.66 9.51
CA GLY A 182 8.62 5.39 10.07
C GLY A 182 9.59 4.65 9.15
N ASP A 183 9.37 3.35 8.99
CA ASP A 183 10.13 2.42 8.14
C ASP A 183 9.79 2.53 6.66
N GLN A 184 8.75 3.28 6.30
CA GLN A 184 8.22 3.33 4.93
C GLN A 184 9.27 3.76 3.90
N LYS A 185 10.21 4.65 4.24
CA LYS A 185 11.30 5.02 3.33
C LYS A 185 12.24 3.85 3.00
N ILE A 186 12.52 2.99 3.98
CA ILE A 186 13.35 1.80 3.79
C ILE A 186 12.60 0.80 2.91
N ALA A 187 11.31 0.60 3.19
CA ALA A 187 10.45 -0.25 2.38
C ALA A 187 10.29 0.26 0.93
N SER A 188 10.15 1.57 0.73
CA SER A 188 10.13 2.20 -0.59
C SER A 188 11.44 2.01 -1.35
N GLU A 189 12.57 2.01 -0.65
CA GLU A 189 13.86 1.71 -1.26
C GLU A 189 13.99 0.24 -1.67
N ALA A 190 13.44 -0.69 -0.88
CA ALA A 190 13.35 -2.09 -1.28
C ALA A 190 12.52 -2.26 -2.56
N VAL A 191 11.39 -1.54 -2.69
CA VAL A 191 10.58 -1.50 -3.93
C VAL A 191 11.39 -1.05 -5.14
N ARG A 192 12.24 -0.03 -4.98
CA ARG A 192 13.09 0.48 -6.05
C ARG A 192 14.19 -0.50 -6.44
N ILE A 193 14.83 -1.12 -5.44
CA ILE A 193 15.94 -2.07 -5.65
C ILE A 193 15.44 -3.36 -6.31
N SER A 194 14.27 -3.87 -5.92
CA SER A 194 13.68 -5.07 -6.51
C SER A 194 13.09 -4.85 -7.91
N GLY A 195 12.94 -3.58 -8.34
CA GLY A 195 12.43 -3.24 -9.67
C GLY A 195 10.91 -3.34 -9.82
N VAL A 196 10.17 -3.52 -8.72
CA VAL A 196 8.70 -3.61 -8.72
C VAL A 196 8.02 -2.23 -8.68
N GLY A 197 8.81 -1.16 -8.57
CA GLY A 197 8.28 0.20 -8.52
C GLY A 197 9.33 1.29 -8.38
N ILE A 198 8.86 2.51 -8.14
CA ILE A 198 9.67 3.71 -7.95
C ILE A 198 9.27 4.47 -6.69
N TRP A 199 10.18 5.27 -6.16
CA TRP A 199 9.90 6.26 -5.13
C TRP A 199 10.89 7.44 -5.22
N PRO A 200 10.47 8.67 -4.87
CA PRO A 200 11.29 9.88 -4.96
C PRO A 200 12.22 10.14 -3.77
#